data_AF-A0A7V1Z9U6-F1
#
_entry.id   AF-A0A7V1Z9U6-F1
#
_cell.length_a   1.000
_cell.length_b   1.000
_cell.length_c   1.000
_cell.angle_alpha   90.00
_cell.angle_beta   90.00
_cell.angle_gamma   90.00
#
_symmetry.space_group_name_H-M   'P 1'
#
loop_
_entity.id
_entity.type
_entity.pdbx_description
1 polymer ?
#
loop_
_entity_poly.entity_id
_entity_poly.type
_entity_poly.pdbx_seq_one_letter_code
_entity_poly.pdbx_strand_id
1 'polypeptide(L)' 'MNGQEVRQFPGHRNYVYSVAVTPDGRHVVSGSDDKTVRVWYIGDLREQAP' A
#
# COMPACT_ATOMS: atom_id res chain seq x y z
N MET A 1 -9.29 14.95 -14.35
CA MET A 1 -8.54 14.02 -13.49
C MET A 1 -9.49 12.94 -13.03
N ASN A 2 -9.44 11.81 -13.70
CA ASN A 2 -10.19 10.60 -13.38
C ASN A 2 -9.23 9.77 -12.51
N GLY A 3 -9.47 9.73 -11.20
CA GLY A 3 -8.73 8.86 -10.31
C GLY A 3 -9.00 7.41 -10.72
N GLN A 4 -7.99 6.77 -11.29
CA GLN A 4 -8.06 5.35 -11.65
C GLN A 4 -7.37 4.55 -10.55
N GLU A 5 -8.08 3.56 -10.03
CA GLU A 5 -7.50 2.57 -9.13
C GLU A 5 -6.50 1.68 -9.90
N VAL A 6 -5.26 1.56 -9.39
CA VAL A 6 -4.18 0.82 -10.05
C VAL A 6 -3.99 -0.57 -9.44
N ARG A 7 -4.20 -0.72 -8.12
CA ARG A 7 -3.98 -1.98 -7.40
C ARG A 7 -4.75 -1.99 -6.07
N GLN A 8 -5.21 -3.18 -5.68
CA GLN A 8 -5.78 -3.46 -4.36
C GLN A 8 -4.86 -4.34 -3.52
N PHE A 9 -4.94 -4.18 -2.19
CA PHE A 9 -4.21 -5.00 -1.21
C PHE A 9 -5.18 -5.67 -0.24
N PRO A 10 -5.86 -6.76 -0.65
CA PRO A 10 -6.78 -7.48 0.22
C PRO A 10 -6.02 -8.23 1.32
N GLY A 11 -6.53 -8.23 2.53
CA GLY A 11 -6.00 -9.08 3.61
C GLY A 11 -6.22 -8.56 5.02
N HIS A 12 -6.41 -7.25 5.20
CA HIS A 12 -6.89 -6.73 6.47
C HIS A 12 -8.35 -7.15 6.68
N ARG A 13 -8.68 -7.59 7.90
CA ARG A 13 -10.03 -8.06 8.26
C ARG A 13 -10.89 -6.97 8.89
N ASN A 14 -10.31 -5.80 9.14
CA ASN A 14 -10.97 -4.66 9.77
C ASN A 14 -10.35 -3.35 9.27
N TYR A 15 -10.81 -2.20 9.77
CA TYR A 15 -10.38 -0.87 9.33
C TYR A 15 -8.86 -0.71 9.37
N VAL A 16 -8.32 -0.08 8.32
CA VAL A 16 -6.93 0.38 8.25
C VAL A 16 -6.90 1.82 8.74
N TYR A 17 -6.09 2.10 9.75
CA TYR A 17 -5.99 3.44 10.35
C TYR A 17 -4.73 4.20 9.95
N SER A 18 -3.71 3.50 9.46
CA SER A 18 -2.43 4.10 9.08
C SER A 18 -1.82 3.42 7.86
N VAL A 19 -1.17 4.25 7.03
CA VAL A 19 -0.40 3.81 5.86
C VAL A 19 0.90 4.60 5.77
N ALA A 20 1.97 3.94 5.33
CA ALA A 20 3.26 4.57 5.06
C ALA A 20 3.94 3.91 3.84
N VAL A 21 4.73 4.67 3.10
CA VAL A 21 5.55 4.18 1.97
C VAL A 21 7.01 4.19 2.39
N THR A 22 7.77 3.15 2.04
CA THR A 22 9.21 3.12 2.32
C THR A 22 9.96 4.14 1.45
N PRO A 23 11.11 4.69 1.90
CA PRO A 23 11.86 5.68 1.12
C PRO A 23 12.32 5.18 -0.26
N ASP A 24 12.50 3.87 -0.43
CA ASP A 24 12.82 3.25 -1.72
C ASP A 24 11.61 3.16 -2.67
N GLY A 25 10.40 3.47 -2.20
CA GLY A 25 9.17 3.45 -2.99
C GLY A 25 8.68 2.06 -3.36
N ARG A 26 9.26 1.00 -2.80
CA ARG A 26 8.95 -0.39 -3.18
C ARG A 26 7.93 -1.06 -2.27
N HIS A 27 7.70 -0.51 -1.08
CA HIS A 27 6.80 -1.11 -0.11
C HIS A 27 5.82 -0.11 0.49
N VAL A 28 4.64 -0.63 0.81
CA VAL A 28 3.63 0.03 1.64
C VAL A 28 3.49 -0.76 2.93
N VAL A 29 3.44 -0.05 4.06
CA VAL A 29 3.12 -0.61 5.37
C VAL A 29 1.76 -0.10 5.81
N SER A 30 0.88 -1.00 6.25
CA SER A 30 -0.46 -0.66 6.73
C SER A 30 -0.73 -1.23 8.12
N GLY A 31 -1.35 -0.44 8.99
CA GLY A 31 -1.79 -0.85 10.34
C GLY A 31 -3.32 -0.88 10.45
N SER A 32 -3.86 -1.93 11.07
CA SER A 32 -5.31 -2.18 11.14
C SER A 32 -5.80 -2.54 12.54
N ASP A 33 -7.10 -2.31 12.78
CA ASP A 33 -7.79 -2.80 13.98
C ASP A 33 -7.80 -4.33 14.10
N ASP A 34 -7.51 -5.06 13.03
CA ASP A 34 -7.38 -6.53 13.04
C ASP A 34 -6.14 -7.04 13.80
N LYS A 35 -5.43 -6.13 14.47
CA LYS A 35 -4.23 -6.35 15.29
C LYS A 35 -3.03 -6.82 14.45
N THR A 36 -3.02 -6.50 13.16
CA THR A 36 -1.88 -6.77 12.27
C THR A 36 -1.29 -5.51 11.66
N VAL A 37 0.01 -5.59 11.39
CA VAL A 37 0.71 -4.72 10.45
C VAL A 37 1.06 -5.56 9.24
N ARG A 38 0.78 -5.06 8.03
CA ARG A 38 1.10 -5.76 6.78
C ARG A 38 2.05 -4.93 5.94
N VAL A 39 2.96 -5.62 5.25
CA VAL A 39 3.91 -5.02 4.32
C VAL A 39 3.60 -5.55 2.92
N TRP A 40 3.42 -4.65 1.98
CA TRP A 40 3.05 -4.95 0.61
C TRP A 40 4.16 -4.51 -0.32
N TYR A 41 4.65 -5.41 -1.15
CA TYR A 41 5.53 -5.04 -2.26
C TYR A 41 4.69 -4.43 -3.39
N ILE A 42 4.99 -3.19 -3.77
CA ILE A 42 4.24 -2.46 -4.79
C ILE A 42 4.95 -2.42 -6.15
N GLY A 43 6.17 -2.95 -6.23
CA GLY A 43 7.05 -2.85 -7.41
C GLY A 43 7.88 -1.58 -7.38
N ASP A 44 8.83 -1.45 -8.31
CA ASP A 44 9.54 -0.18 -8.49
C ASP A 44 8.56 0.87 -9.03
N LEU A 45 8.01 1.69 -8.14
CA LEU A 45 7.19 2.86 -8.51
C LEU A 45 7.93 3.81 -9.48
N ARG A 46 9.25 3.69 -9.59
CA ARG A 46 10.10 4.52 -10.44
C ARG A 46 10.11 4.12 -11.92
N GLU A 47 9.68 2.91 -12.28
CA GLU A 47 9.65 2.44 -13.68
C GLU A 47 8.29 2.68 -14.38
N GLN A 48 7.36 3.39 -13.73
CA GLN A 48 6.08 3.79 -14.33
C GLN A 48 6.01 5.29 -14.67
N ALA A 49 7.16 5.97 -14.76
CA ALA A 49 7.24 7.25 -15.44
C ALA A 49 7.51 6.99 -16.94
N PRO A 50 6.77 7.60 -17.87
CA PRO A 50 7.04 7.47 -19.31
C PRO A 50 8.44 7.98 -19.69
#